data_AF-A0A4Q3ACS5-F1
#
_entry.id   AF-A0A4Q3ACS5-F1
#
_cell.length_a   1.000
_cell.length_b   1.000
_cell.length_c   1.000
_cell.angle_alpha   90.00
_cell.angle_beta   90.00
_cell.angle_gamma   90.00
#
_symmetry.space_group_name_H-M   'P 1'
#
loop_
_entity.id
_entity.type
_entity.pdbx_description
1 polymer ?
#
loop_
_entity_poly.entity_id
_entity_poly.type
_entity_poly.pdbx_seq_one_letter_code
_entity_poly.pdbx_strand_id
1 'polypeptide(L)'
;DAFTLFERLESKLERHQGQLLRAAVELAKDWRTDKYLRNLEAMLIVADKDVTLVVTGNGDVLEPEGGVAAIGSGGNFALAAARALVDYEADAETLARKAMGIAAELCVFTNDRLTVETMDSAT
;
A
#
# COMPACT_ATOMS: atom_id res chain seq x y z
N ASP A 1 -7.30 8.42 11.96
CA ASP A 1 -6.13 8.56 11.07
C ASP A 1 -6.36 7.99 9.69
N ALA A 2 -6.61 6.67 9.53
CA ALA A 2 -6.84 6.06 8.22
C ALA A 2 -7.95 6.75 7.41
N PHE A 3 -9.14 6.96 8.01
CA PHE A 3 -10.24 7.69 7.37
C PHE A 3 -9.84 9.10 6.92
N THR A 4 -9.13 9.84 7.76
CA THR A 4 -8.66 11.20 7.43
C THR A 4 -7.67 11.18 6.26
N LEU A 5 -6.78 10.18 6.18
CA LEU A 5 -5.86 10.03 5.05
C LEU A 5 -6.61 9.67 3.76
N PHE A 6 -7.62 8.81 3.84
CA PHE A 6 -8.46 8.46 2.70
C PHE A 6 -9.25 9.66 2.16
N GLU A 7 -9.95 10.40 3.02
CA GLU A 7 -10.70 11.61 2.62
C GLU A 7 -9.78 12.67 2.00
N ARG A 8 -8.57 12.86 2.57
CA ARG A 8 -7.59 13.79 2.02
C ARG A 8 -7.10 13.31 0.65
N LEU A 9 -6.78 12.02 0.51
CA LEU A 9 -6.35 11.45 -0.77
C LEU A 9 -7.44 11.59 -1.84
N GLU A 10 -8.69 11.28 -1.50
CA GLU A 10 -9.84 11.38 -2.39
C GLU A 10 -10.02 12.82 -2.89
N SER A 11 -9.96 13.81 -1.99
CA SER A 11 -10.02 15.22 -2.38
C SER A 11 -8.86 15.64 -3.31
N LYS A 12 -7.66 15.06 -3.15
CA LYS A 12 -6.53 15.31 -4.08
C LYS A 12 -6.73 14.61 -5.42
N LEU A 13 -7.26 13.38 -5.42
CA LEU A 13 -7.57 12.64 -6.64
C LEU A 13 -8.59 13.40 -7.49
N GLU A 14 -9.66 13.91 -6.89
CA GLU A 14 -10.65 14.75 -7.58
C GLU A 14 -10.00 16.00 -8.20
N ARG A 15 -9.18 16.73 -7.44
CA ARG A 15 -8.49 17.94 -7.91
C ARG A 15 -7.49 17.67 -9.03
N HIS A 16 -6.91 16.47 -9.06
CA HIS A 16 -5.89 16.07 -10.02
C HIS A 16 -6.43 15.10 -11.08
N GLN A 17 -7.75 15.04 -11.27
CA GLN A 17 -8.41 14.25 -12.32
C GLN A 17 -7.98 12.78 -12.31
N GLY A 18 -7.86 12.19 -11.12
CA GLY A 18 -7.48 10.80 -10.93
C GLY A 18 -6.00 10.49 -11.09
N GLN A 19 -5.10 11.49 -11.24
CA GLN A 19 -3.66 11.25 -11.31
C GLN A 19 -3.10 10.81 -9.95
N LEU A 20 -3.02 9.50 -9.71
CA LEU A 20 -2.66 8.93 -8.41
C LEU A 20 -1.29 9.40 -7.92
N LEU A 21 -0.25 9.34 -8.74
CA LEU A 21 1.09 9.78 -8.37
C LEU A 21 1.11 11.24 -7.91
N ARG A 22 0.41 12.11 -8.63
CA ARG A 22 0.32 13.53 -8.29
C ARG A 22 -0.45 13.74 -6.99
N ALA A 23 -1.57 13.06 -6.81
CA ALA A 23 -2.37 13.13 -5.59
C ALA A 23 -1.58 12.63 -4.36
N ALA A 24 -0.84 11.53 -4.51
CA ALA A 24 0.02 10.96 -3.47
C ALA A 24 1.14 11.92 -3.06
N VAL A 25 1.80 12.57 -4.02
CA VAL A 25 2.85 13.58 -3.74
C VAL A 25 2.29 14.79 -2.97
N GLU A 26 1.11 15.29 -3.35
CA GLU A 26 0.47 16.39 -2.63
C GLU A 26 -0.01 15.97 -1.24
N LEU A 27 -0.54 14.75 -1.09
CA LEU A 27 -0.87 14.19 0.23
C LEU A 27 0.37 14.09 1.13
N ALA A 28 1.49 13.59 0.60
CA ALA A 28 2.73 13.44 1.35
C ALA A 28 3.27 14.78 1.87
N LYS A 29 3.19 15.84 1.04
CA LYS A 29 3.55 17.21 1.46
C LYS A 29 2.66 17.69 2.60
N ASP A 30 1.35 17.55 2.46
CA ASP A 30 0.38 17.97 3.47
C ASP A 30 0.58 17.19 4.78
N TRP A 31 0.73 15.87 4.69
CA TRP A 31 0.94 14.97 5.83
C TRP A 31 2.18 15.37 6.62
N ARG A 32 3.32 15.61 5.96
CA ARG A 32 4.58 16.01 6.62
C ARG A 32 4.45 17.31 7.41
N THR A 33 3.63 18.26 6.93
CA THR A 33 3.46 19.57 7.57
C THR A 33 2.38 19.61 8.63
N ASP A 34 1.45 18.64 8.62
CA ASP A 34 0.34 18.58 9.53
C ASP A 34 0.80 18.19 10.95
N LYS A 35 0.49 19.04 11.93
CA LYS A 35 0.92 18.88 13.34
C LYS A 35 0.47 17.56 13.94
N TYR A 36 -0.70 17.05 13.55
CA TYR A 36 -1.29 15.84 14.11
C TYR A 36 -0.86 14.60 13.34
N LEU A 37 -0.81 14.68 12.00
CA LEU A 37 -0.52 13.51 11.18
C LEU A 37 0.97 13.17 11.11
N ARG A 38 1.89 14.14 11.25
CA ARG A 38 3.34 13.90 11.11
C ARG A 38 3.94 12.95 12.16
N ASN A 39 3.25 12.75 13.29
CA ASN A 39 3.70 11.84 14.35
C ASN A 39 3.16 10.41 14.15
N LEU A 40 2.41 10.16 13.07
CA LEU A 40 1.95 8.83 12.74
C LEU A 40 3.11 8.01 12.21
N GLU A 41 3.36 6.87 12.86
CA GLU A 41 4.27 5.83 12.35
C GLU A 41 3.62 4.99 11.23
N ALA A 42 2.41 5.37 10.81
CA ALA A 42 1.66 4.68 9.78
C ALA A 42 2.24 4.95 8.38
N MET A 43 2.21 3.92 7.56
CA MET A 43 2.41 3.99 6.11
C MET A 43 1.09 3.73 5.41
N LEU A 44 0.94 4.27 4.21
CA LEU A 44 -0.23 4.09 3.36
C LEU A 44 0.21 3.48 2.03
N ILE A 45 -0.40 2.37 1.61
CA ILE A 45 -0.28 1.85 0.25
C ILE A 45 -1.46 2.39 -0.56
N VAL A 46 -1.18 2.93 -1.74
CA VAL A 46 -2.19 3.34 -2.72
C VAL A 46 -1.85 2.74 -4.07
N ALA A 47 -2.85 2.31 -4.83
CA ALA A 47 -2.63 1.73 -6.16
C ALA A 47 -3.76 2.11 -7.10
N ASP A 48 -3.43 2.32 -8.37
CA ASP A 48 -4.36 2.35 -9.48
C ASP A 48 -3.96 1.26 -10.49
N LYS A 49 -4.61 1.26 -11.66
CA LYS A 49 -4.35 0.30 -12.73
C LYS A 49 -2.94 0.42 -13.34
N ASP A 50 -2.23 1.52 -13.10
CA ASP A 50 -0.97 1.89 -13.73
C ASP A 50 0.20 1.85 -12.73
N VAL A 51 0.00 2.23 -11.46
CA VAL A 51 1.07 2.36 -10.46
C VAL A 51 0.63 1.97 -9.05
N THR A 52 1.57 1.39 -8.29
CA THR A 52 1.47 1.16 -6.84
C THR A 52 2.45 2.06 -6.11
N LEU A 53 2.04 2.72 -5.03
CA LEU A 53 2.85 3.66 -4.27
C LEU A 53 2.73 3.42 -2.76
N VAL A 54 3.82 3.63 -2.05
CA VAL A 54 3.89 3.70 -0.58
C VAL A 54 4.11 5.13 -0.16
N VAL A 55 3.23 5.66 0.68
CA VAL A 55 3.27 7.03 1.22
C VAL A 55 3.53 6.99 2.72
N THR A 56 4.47 7.82 3.19
CA THR A 56 4.85 7.88 4.62
C THR A 56 4.52 9.24 5.24
N GLY A 57 4.37 9.29 6.57
CA GLY A 57 4.20 10.54 7.31
C GLY A 57 5.41 11.50 7.25
N ASN A 58 6.57 11.00 6.83
CA ASN A 58 7.77 11.81 6.59
C ASN A 58 7.71 12.57 5.26
N GLY A 59 6.70 12.30 4.43
CA GLY A 59 6.53 12.91 3.12
C GLY A 59 7.21 12.15 1.99
N ASP A 60 7.56 10.88 2.20
CA ASP A 60 8.12 10.03 1.14
C ASP A 60 6.99 9.45 0.30
N VAL A 61 7.22 9.35 -1.01
CA VAL A 61 6.38 8.63 -1.97
C VAL A 61 7.30 7.69 -2.74
N LEU A 62 7.09 6.39 -2.57
CA LEU A 62 7.98 5.35 -3.07
C LEU A 62 7.21 4.37 -3.93
N GLU A 63 7.72 4.07 -5.12
CA GLU A 63 7.23 2.98 -5.95
C GLU A 63 7.94 1.68 -5.55
N PRO A 64 7.21 0.59 -5.24
CA PRO A 64 7.83 -0.65 -4.83
C PRO A 64 8.50 -1.35 -6.01
N GLU A 65 9.75 -1.76 -5.81
CA GLU A 65 10.43 -2.62 -6.77
C GLU A 65 9.72 -3.98 -6.84
N GLY A 66 9.42 -4.41 -8.07
CA GLY A 66 8.68 -5.64 -8.37
C GLY A 66 7.16 -5.51 -8.26
N GLY A 67 6.62 -4.28 -8.10
CA GLY A 67 5.18 -4.04 -8.05
C GLY A 67 4.48 -4.55 -6.76
N VAL A 68 5.25 -5.08 -5.80
CA VAL A 68 4.73 -5.65 -4.56
C VAL A 68 5.09 -4.75 -3.38
N ALA A 69 4.08 -4.27 -2.66
CA ALA A 69 4.24 -3.56 -1.40
C ALA A 69 3.51 -4.29 -0.26
N ALA A 70 4.04 -4.18 0.95
CA ALA A 70 3.37 -4.66 2.16
C ALA A 70 3.67 -3.73 3.34
N ILE A 71 2.70 -3.56 4.23
CA ILE A 71 2.79 -2.74 5.45
C ILE A 71 2.17 -3.48 6.64
N GLY A 72 2.38 -2.96 7.85
CA GLY A 72 1.85 -3.53 9.08
C GLY A 72 2.75 -4.62 9.70
N SER A 73 2.30 -5.22 10.80
CA SER A 73 3.12 -6.13 11.63
C SER A 73 3.63 -7.37 10.88
N GLY A 74 2.83 -7.92 9.97
CA GLY A 74 3.20 -9.05 9.11
C GLY A 74 3.85 -8.63 7.78
N GLY A 75 4.01 -7.33 7.53
CA GLY A 75 4.34 -6.79 6.22
C GLY A 75 5.65 -7.35 5.64
N ASN A 76 6.71 -7.44 6.44
CA ASN A 76 7.99 -7.95 5.96
C ASN A 76 7.94 -9.44 5.58
N PHE A 77 7.17 -10.25 6.29
CA PHE A 77 7.01 -11.67 5.96
C PHE A 77 6.19 -11.83 4.66
N ALA A 78 5.10 -11.08 4.54
CA ALA A 78 4.31 -11.05 3.32
C ALA A 78 5.13 -10.56 2.12
N LEU A 79 5.90 -9.48 2.27
CA LEU A 79 6.74 -8.94 1.21
C LEU A 79 7.81 -9.95 0.76
N ALA A 80 8.49 -10.59 1.70
CA ALA A 80 9.51 -11.59 1.40
C ALA A 80 8.91 -12.79 0.64
N ALA A 81 7.76 -13.29 1.11
CA ALA A 81 7.04 -14.39 0.47
C ALA A 81 6.57 -14.01 -0.95
N ALA A 82 5.94 -12.84 -1.10
CA ALA A 82 5.47 -12.35 -2.38
C ALA A 82 6.62 -12.15 -3.38
N ARG A 83 7.74 -11.54 -2.96
CA ARG A 83 8.93 -11.38 -3.80
C ARG A 83 9.55 -12.71 -4.23
N ALA A 84 9.47 -13.75 -3.40
CA ALA A 84 9.94 -15.08 -3.78
C ALA A 84 9.01 -15.79 -4.79
N LEU A 85 7.73 -15.39 -4.84
CA LEU A 85 6.71 -16.01 -5.68
C LEU A 85 6.41 -15.25 -6.98
N VAL A 86 6.74 -13.95 -7.07
CA VAL A 86 6.32 -13.06 -8.17
C VAL A 86 6.79 -13.55 -9.54
N ASP A 87 7.95 -14.19 -9.63
CA ASP A 87 8.48 -14.73 -10.89
C ASP A 87 7.79 -16.05 -11.33
N TYR A 88 7.00 -16.66 -10.45
CA TYR A 88 6.40 -17.99 -10.63
C TYR A 88 4.86 -17.99 -10.55
N GLU A 89 4.25 -16.91 -10.08
CA GLU A 89 2.81 -16.77 -9.92
C GLU A 89 2.34 -15.48 -10.61
N ALA A 90 1.63 -15.64 -11.72
CA ALA A 90 1.13 -14.52 -12.51
C ALA A 90 -0.20 -13.97 -11.98
N ASP A 91 -0.96 -14.76 -11.22
CA ASP A 91 -2.22 -14.30 -10.65
C ASP A 91 -1.98 -13.50 -9.36
N ALA A 92 -2.26 -12.20 -9.40
CA ALA A 92 -2.02 -11.27 -8.30
C ALA A 92 -2.81 -11.64 -7.03
N GLU A 93 -4.05 -12.12 -7.16
CA GLU A 93 -4.84 -12.57 -6.02
C GLU A 93 -4.21 -13.80 -5.38
N THR A 94 -3.85 -14.81 -6.17
CA THR A 94 -3.20 -16.01 -5.66
C THR A 94 -1.85 -15.68 -5.00
N LEU A 95 -1.06 -14.80 -5.59
CA LEU A 95 0.20 -14.32 -5.01
C LEU A 95 -0.02 -13.65 -3.65
N ALA A 96 -0.99 -12.72 -3.56
CA ALA A 96 -1.32 -12.03 -2.31
C ALA A 96 -1.81 -13.00 -1.23
N ARG A 97 -2.67 -13.96 -1.58
CA ARG A 97 -3.17 -14.98 -0.65
C ARG A 97 -2.06 -15.88 -0.11
N LYS A 98 -1.17 -16.38 -0.99
CA LYS A 98 -0.02 -17.21 -0.58
C LYS A 98 0.94 -16.45 0.34
N ALA A 99 1.26 -15.19 -0.01
CA ALA A 99 2.15 -14.35 0.78
C ALA A 99 1.58 -14.03 2.16
N MET A 100 0.29 -13.67 2.24
CA MET A 100 -0.39 -13.42 3.50
C MET A 100 -0.57 -14.68 4.35
N GLY A 101 -0.75 -15.85 3.73
CA GLY A 101 -0.76 -17.14 4.43
C GLY A 101 0.55 -17.37 5.19
N ILE A 102 1.70 -17.15 4.55
CA ILE A 102 3.01 -17.24 5.20
C ILE A 102 3.14 -16.21 6.33
N ALA A 103 2.66 -14.98 6.13
CA ALA A 103 2.69 -13.96 7.17
C ALA A 103 1.84 -14.31 8.39
N ALA A 104 0.68 -14.96 8.19
CA ALA A 104 -0.20 -15.42 9.25
C ALA A 104 0.41 -16.58 10.08
N GLU A 105 1.24 -17.42 9.47
CA GLU A 105 1.94 -18.50 10.17
C GLU A 105 3.14 -18.00 10.98
N LEU A 106 3.79 -16.91 10.54
CA LEU A 106 5.03 -16.41 11.14
C LEU A 106 4.83 -15.24 12.12
N CYS A 107 3.92 -14.33 11.83
CA CYS A 107 3.71 -13.13 12.64
C CYS A 107 2.59 -13.33 13.65
N VAL A 108 2.92 -13.27 14.94
CA VAL A 108 1.93 -13.39 16.05
C VAL A 108 0.82 -12.33 16.02
N PHE A 109 0.98 -11.26 15.25
CA PHE A 109 0.00 -10.18 15.08
C PHE A 109 -0.77 -10.25 13.75
N THR A 110 -0.56 -11.30 12.94
CA THR A 110 -1.26 -11.52 11.67
C THR A 110 -1.97 -12.88 11.74
N ASN A 111 -3.21 -12.96 11.26
CA ASN A 111 -4.00 -14.19 11.27
C ASN A 111 -4.46 -14.56 9.86
N ASP A 112 -5.19 -15.66 9.76
CA ASP A 112 -5.68 -16.25 8.50
C ASP A 112 -6.96 -15.58 7.96
N ARG A 113 -7.50 -14.57 8.64
CA ARG A 113 -8.70 -13.86 8.20
C ARG A 113 -8.34 -12.76 7.22
N LEU A 114 -8.23 -13.15 5.95
CA LEU A 114 -7.84 -12.29 4.85
C LEU A 114 -9.06 -11.81 4.04
N THR A 115 -9.20 -10.50 3.88
CA THR A 115 -10.05 -9.87 2.85
C THR A 115 -9.17 -9.54 1.64
N VAL A 116 -9.67 -9.82 0.44
CA VAL A 116 -8.98 -9.51 -0.81
C VAL A 116 -9.89 -8.61 -1.64
N GLU A 117 -9.33 -7.49 -2.08
CA GLU A 117 -9.95 -6.57 -3.03
C GLU A 117 -9.13 -6.63 -4.33
N THR A 118 -9.81 -6.63 -5.48
CA THR A 118 -9.17 -6.75 -6.79
C THR A 118 -9.67 -5.66 -7.74
N MET A 119 -8.82 -5.32 -8.71
CA MET A 119 -9.10 -4.35 -9.76
C MET A 119 -8.33 -4.76 -11.00
N ASP A 120 -8.90 -4.48 -12.18
CA ASP A 120 -8.22 -4.72 -13.45
C ASP A 120 -6.98 -3.84 -13.59
N SER A 121 -5.84 -4.43 -13.96
CA SER A 121 -4.66 -3.69 -14.35
C SER A 121 -4.84 -3.08 -15.75
N ALA A 122 -4.13 -1.98 -16.04
CA ALA A 122 -4.10 -1.39 -17.37
C ALA A 122 -3.34 -2.26 -18.39
N THR A 123 -2.70 -3.33 -17.90
CA THR A 123 -1.88 -4.29 -18.66
C THR A 123 -2.51 -5.67 -18.59
#